data_AF-A0AAV2TCW1-F1
#
_entry.id   AF-A0AAV2TCW1-F1
#
_cell.length_a   1.000
_cell.length_b   1.000
_cell.length_c   1.000
_cell.angle_alpha   90.00
_cell.angle_beta   90.00
_cell.angle_gamma   90.00
#
_symmetry.space_group_name_H-M   'P 1'
#
loop_
_entity.id
_entity.type
_entity.pdbx_description
1 polymer ?
#
loop_
_entity_poly.entity_id
_entity_poly.type
_entity_poly.pdbx_seq_one_letter_code
_entity_poly.pdbx_strand_id
1 'polypeptide(L)'
;MVLCTDMSLHFQQIKNMKSMITLPENVDKTKALSLIVHCADIGHPAKKWSLHEQWTNMLCEEFFRQGDREKELNLPVSPLCDRNTVVVAQSQIGFIDFIVEPSFQVLGDMIERIVTPKSPTSDEKEGEAKRFEKPSEKRDIPAVSRPWLACFKENKEAWTALAPDSKPKT
;
A
#
# COMPACT_ATOMS: atom_id res chain seq x y z
N MET A 1 11.16 -5.39 12.48
CA MET A 1 10.54 -5.32 11.15
C MET A 1 9.56 -6.47 10.95
N VAL A 2 9.91 -7.75 11.13
CA VAL A 2 8.94 -8.88 10.90
C VAL A 2 7.55 -8.67 11.52
N LEU A 3 7.45 -8.26 12.79
CA LEU A 3 6.16 -8.03 13.44
C LEU A 3 5.27 -6.97 12.78
N CYS A 4 5.83 -6.12 11.89
CA CYS A 4 5.02 -5.13 11.19
C CYS A 4 4.17 -5.74 10.07
N THR A 5 4.45 -6.95 9.60
CA THR A 5 3.66 -7.62 8.56
C THR A 5 2.36 -8.24 9.10
N ASP A 6 2.13 -8.16 10.42
CA ASP A 6 0.87 -8.60 11.02
C ASP A 6 -0.29 -7.73 10.54
N MET A 7 -1.21 -8.34 9.79
CA MET A 7 -2.38 -7.68 9.24
C MET A 7 -3.36 -7.19 10.31
N SER A 8 -3.32 -7.71 11.54
CA SER A 8 -4.12 -7.17 12.65
C SER A 8 -3.71 -5.75 13.05
N LEU A 9 -2.46 -5.37 12.78
CA LEU A 9 -1.91 -4.03 13.07
C LEU A 9 -1.96 -3.09 11.87
N HIS A 10 -2.37 -3.58 10.70
CA HIS A 10 -2.34 -2.85 9.42
C HIS A 10 -2.88 -1.42 9.54
N PHE A 11 -4.16 -1.27 9.95
CA PHE A 11 -4.81 0.04 9.99
C PHE A 11 -4.17 1.00 11.00
N GLN A 12 -3.70 0.48 12.13
CA GLN A 12 -3.00 1.27 13.13
C GLN A 12 -1.66 1.78 12.59
N GLN A 13 -0.90 0.93 11.90
CA GLN A 13 0.38 1.30 11.30
C GLN A 13 0.20 2.39 10.23
N ILE A 14 -0.76 2.22 9.31
CA ILE A 14 -1.04 3.21 8.25
C ILE A 14 -1.48 4.55 8.86
N LYS A 15 -2.39 4.54 9.84
CA LYS A 15 -2.83 5.74 10.54
C LYS A 15 -1.68 6.46 11.25
N ASN A 16 -0.84 5.72 11.96
CA ASN A 16 0.29 6.28 12.69
C ASN A 16 1.32 6.91 11.76
N MET A 17 1.63 6.26 10.63
CA MET A 17 2.55 6.83 9.64
C MET A 17 1.96 8.08 9.00
N LYS A 18 0.68 8.06 8.61
CA LYS A 18 0.01 9.24 8.04
C LYS A 18 0.10 10.45 8.98
N SER A 19 -0.10 10.23 10.28
CA SER A 19 0.05 11.28 11.28
C SER A 19 1.50 11.76 11.41
N MET A 20 2.48 10.84 11.37
CA MET A 20 3.90 11.19 11.45
C MET A 20 4.38 12.03 10.27
N ILE A 21 3.90 11.75 9.06
CA ILE A 21 4.27 12.51 7.85
C ILE A 21 3.84 13.99 7.95
N THR A 22 2.73 14.28 8.65
CA THR A 22 2.25 15.65 8.85
C THR A 22 3.03 16.45 9.90
N LEU A 23 3.84 15.78 10.73
CA LEU A 23 4.62 16.45 11.76
C LEU A 23 5.90 17.08 11.16
N PRO A 24 6.40 18.18 11.76
CA PRO A 24 7.62 18.84 11.31
C PRO A 24 8.88 17.98 11.56
N GLU A 25 8.79 17.04 12.49
CA GLU A 25 9.85 16.10 12.84
C GLU A 25 10.27 15.22 11.67
N ASN A 26 11.45 14.62 11.76
CA ASN A 26 11.88 13.64 10.76
C ASN A 26 11.15 12.32 10.98
N VAL A 27 10.80 11.63 9.89
CA VAL A 27 10.18 10.31 9.97
C VAL A 27 11.18 9.35 10.63
N ASP A 28 10.72 8.62 11.64
CA ASP A 28 11.55 7.61 12.30
C ASP A 28 11.96 6.52 11.31
N LYS A 29 13.26 6.24 11.23
CA LYS A 29 13.84 5.29 10.27
C LYS A 29 13.27 3.89 10.42
N THR A 30 13.04 3.43 11.65
CA THR A 30 12.53 2.07 11.92
C THR A 30 11.09 1.94 11.47
N LYS A 31 10.25 2.95 11.73
CA LYS A 31 8.87 3.01 11.26
C LYS A 31 8.79 3.10 9.73
N ALA A 32 9.68 3.87 9.11
CA ALA A 32 9.74 3.96 7.65
C ALA A 32 10.07 2.61 7.01
N LEU A 33 11.11 1.93 7.49
CA LEU A 33 11.47 0.60 7.00
C LEU A 33 10.37 -0.44 7.27
N SER A 34 9.66 -0.33 8.41
CA SER A 34 8.53 -1.20 8.72
C SER A 34 7.39 -1.03 7.70
N LEU A 35 7.04 0.22 7.34
CA LEU A 35 6.04 0.44 6.30
C LEU A 35 6.49 -0.10 4.94
N ILE A 36 7.77 0.08 4.57
CA ILE A 36 8.32 -0.45 3.31
C ILE A 36 8.17 -1.97 3.24
N VAL A 37 8.56 -2.68 4.30
CA VAL A 37 8.45 -4.14 4.36
C VAL A 37 6.99 -4.58 4.30
N HIS A 38 6.10 -3.91 5.03
CA HIS A 38 4.67 -4.20 5.01
C HIS A 38 4.06 -4.02 3.61
N CYS A 39 4.34 -2.90 2.93
CA CYS A 39 3.88 -2.67 1.56
C CYS A 39 4.48 -3.67 0.56
N ALA A 40 5.71 -4.15 0.79
CA ALA A 40 6.32 -5.18 -0.04
C ALA A 40 5.59 -6.53 0.12
N ASP A 41 5.20 -6.87 1.34
CA ASP A 41 4.47 -8.11 1.68
C ASP A 41 3.11 -8.20 0.96
N ILE A 42 2.34 -7.11 0.97
CA ILE A 42 1.03 -7.03 0.28
C ILE A 42 1.13 -6.50 -1.16
N GLY A 43 2.34 -6.44 -1.73
CA GLY A 43 2.64 -5.63 -2.92
C GLY A 43 2.35 -6.29 -4.28
N HIS A 44 1.76 -7.49 -4.32
CA HIS A 44 1.45 -8.19 -5.56
C HIS A 44 0.42 -7.47 -6.47
N PRO A 45 -0.57 -6.69 -5.97
CA PRO A 45 -1.47 -5.92 -6.84
C PRO A 45 -0.80 -4.68 -7.45
N ALA A 46 0.37 -4.29 -6.95
CA ALA A 46 1.22 -3.26 -7.54
C ALA A 46 2.19 -3.83 -8.59
N LYS A 47 1.83 -4.94 -9.23
CA LYS A 47 2.61 -5.60 -10.30
C LYS A 47 1.71 -5.83 -11.52
N LYS A 48 2.32 -6.18 -12.64
CA LYS A 48 1.60 -6.55 -13.87
C LYS A 48 0.62 -7.69 -13.61
N TRP A 49 -0.49 -7.67 -14.34
CA TRP A 49 -1.59 -8.64 -14.23
C TRP A 49 -1.14 -10.08 -14.07
N SER A 50 -0.27 -10.58 -14.96
CA SER A 50 0.16 -11.98 -14.96
C SER A 50 0.79 -12.43 -13.63
N LEU A 51 1.52 -11.53 -12.96
CA LEU A 51 2.12 -11.83 -11.66
C LEU A 51 1.09 -11.68 -10.54
N HIS A 52 0.27 -10.62 -10.60
CA HIS A 52 -0.78 -10.38 -9.63
C HIS A 52 -1.76 -11.55 -9.54
N GLU A 53 -2.29 -11.99 -10.69
CA GLU A 53 -3.21 -13.13 -10.82
C GLU A 53 -2.60 -14.42 -10.28
N GLN A 54 -1.33 -14.71 -10.60
CA GLN A 54 -0.65 -15.89 -10.11
C GLN A 54 -0.57 -15.91 -8.58
N TRP A 55 -0.17 -14.79 -7.95
CA TRP A 55 -0.12 -14.68 -6.49
C TRP A 55 -1.51 -14.77 -5.86
N THR A 56 -2.52 -14.14 -6.45
CA THR A 56 -3.89 -14.25 -5.98
C THR A 56 -4.37 -15.70 -6.00
N ASN A 57 -4.14 -16.44 -7.09
CA ASN A 57 -4.57 -17.82 -7.19
C ASN A 57 -3.89 -18.73 -6.14
N MET A 58 -2.59 -18.51 -5.88
CA MET A 58 -1.87 -19.25 -4.82
C MET A 58 -2.44 -18.94 -3.43
N LEU A 59 -2.72 -17.66 -3.12
CA LEU A 59 -3.29 -17.24 -1.85
C LEU A 59 -4.72 -17.78 -1.64
N CYS A 60 -5.56 -17.69 -2.68
CA CYS A 60 -6.92 -18.22 -2.62
C CYS A 60 -6.93 -19.74 -2.39
N GLU A 61 -6.06 -20.50 -3.06
CA GLU A 61 -5.97 -21.94 -2.81
C GLU A 61 -5.53 -22.25 -1.38
N GLU A 62 -4.63 -21.46 -0.78
CA GLU A 62 -4.29 -21.61 0.64
C GLU A 62 -5.51 -21.40 1.55
N PHE A 63 -6.28 -20.33 1.35
CA PHE A 63 -7.51 -20.06 2.10
C PHE A 63 -8.55 -21.16 1.89
N PHE A 64 -8.69 -21.67 0.68
CA PHE A 64 -9.66 -22.73 0.40
C PHE A 64 -9.27 -24.04 1.09
N ARG A 65 -7.99 -24.39 1.14
CA ARG A 65 -7.51 -25.54 1.91
C ARG A 65 -7.76 -25.39 3.40
N GLN A 66 -7.62 -24.16 3.94
CA GLN A 66 -8.02 -23.88 5.33
C GLN A 66 -9.51 -24.12 5.53
N GLY A 67 -10.37 -23.58 4.64
CA GLY A 67 -11.82 -23.73 4.75
C GLY A 67 -12.28 -25.18 4.62
N ASP A 68 -11.65 -25.96 3.75
CA ASP A 68 -11.91 -27.40 3.63
C ASP A 68 -11.59 -28.11 4.95
N ARG A 69 -10.46 -27.76 5.58
CA ARG A 69 -10.07 -28.33 6.88
C ARG A 69 -10.99 -27.90 8.02
N GLU A 70 -11.47 -26.66 8.02
CA GLU A 70 -12.46 -26.16 8.98
C GLU A 70 -13.76 -26.96 8.88
N LYS A 71 -14.24 -27.24 7.65
CA LYS A 71 -15.42 -28.10 7.42
C LYS A 71 -15.21 -29.52 7.94
N GLU A 72 -14.07 -30.15 7.65
CA GLU A 72 -13.74 -31.49 8.16
C GLU A 72 -13.74 -31.56 9.70
N LEU A 73 -13.34 -30.47 10.36
CA LEU A 73 -13.33 -30.35 11.82
C LEU A 73 -14.67 -29.91 12.41
N ASN A 74 -15.72 -29.74 11.59
CA ASN A 74 -17.02 -29.17 11.98
C ASN A 74 -16.91 -27.78 12.62
N LEU A 75 -15.97 -26.96 12.15
CA LEU A 75 -15.81 -25.56 12.55
C LEU A 75 -16.56 -24.64 11.57
N PRO A 76 -16.99 -23.44 12.01
CA PRO A 76 -17.42 -22.39 11.10
C PRO A 76 -16.30 -22.05 10.12
N VAL A 77 -16.62 -21.95 8.84
CA VAL A 77 -15.64 -21.60 7.80
C VAL A 77 -15.28 -20.13 7.91
N SER A 78 -13.99 -19.84 7.93
CA SER A 78 -13.45 -18.49 8.01
C SER A 78 -13.84 -17.66 6.78
N PRO A 79 -13.95 -16.32 6.92
CA PRO A 79 -14.19 -15.44 5.79
C PRO A 79 -13.19 -15.70 4.65
N LEU A 80 -13.67 -15.66 3.41
CA LEU A 80 -12.88 -15.91 2.19
C LEU A 80 -12.31 -17.33 2.03
N CYS A 81 -12.58 -18.25 2.97
CA CYS A 81 -12.03 -19.61 2.93
C CYS A 81 -12.96 -20.64 2.27
N ASP A 82 -14.19 -20.27 1.89
CA ASP A 82 -15.10 -21.20 1.19
C ASP A 82 -15.03 -21.04 -0.34
N ARG A 83 -14.37 -21.98 -1.01
CA ARG A 83 -14.24 -22.02 -2.48
C ARG A 83 -15.57 -22.01 -3.24
N ASN A 84 -16.68 -22.34 -2.59
CA ASN A 84 -18.01 -22.37 -3.24
C ASN A 84 -18.76 -21.04 -3.19
N THR A 85 -18.36 -20.11 -2.31
CA THR A 85 -19.12 -18.86 -2.08
C THR A 85 -18.32 -17.60 -2.39
N VAL A 86 -16.99 -17.70 -2.43
CA VAL A 86 -16.10 -16.55 -2.62
C VAL A 86 -16.12 -16.07 -4.08
N VAL A 87 -16.47 -14.80 -4.26
CA VAL A 87 -16.30 -14.09 -5.53
C VAL A 87 -14.92 -13.44 -5.53
N VAL A 88 -13.91 -14.17 -6.03
CA VAL A 88 -12.49 -13.75 -5.99
C VAL A 88 -12.30 -12.35 -6.57
N ALA A 89 -12.89 -12.06 -7.74
CA ALA A 89 -12.78 -10.76 -8.39
C ALA A 89 -13.21 -9.59 -7.48
N GLN A 90 -14.38 -9.71 -6.84
CA GLN A 90 -14.88 -8.66 -5.92
C GLN A 90 -14.01 -8.54 -4.67
N SER A 91 -13.54 -9.67 -4.13
CA SER A 91 -12.62 -9.68 -2.99
C SER A 91 -11.31 -8.97 -3.30
N GLN A 92 -10.72 -9.20 -4.48
CA GLN A 92 -9.47 -8.58 -4.90
C GLN A 92 -9.61 -7.08 -5.20
N ILE A 93 -10.72 -6.66 -5.83
CA ILE A 93 -11.02 -5.22 -6.00
C ILE A 93 -11.11 -4.54 -4.63
N GLY A 94 -11.85 -5.12 -3.69
CA GLY A 94 -11.92 -4.60 -2.33
C GLY A 94 -10.57 -4.57 -1.61
N PHE A 95 -9.74 -5.61 -1.78
CA PHE A 95 -8.40 -5.63 -1.21
C PHE A 95 -7.52 -4.49 -1.77
N ILE A 96 -7.58 -4.23 -3.08
CA ILE A 96 -6.87 -3.11 -3.70
C ILE A 96 -7.37 -1.77 -3.11
N ASP A 97 -8.68 -1.53 -3.12
CA ASP A 97 -9.25 -0.24 -2.74
C ASP A 97 -9.10 0.08 -1.24
N PHE A 98 -9.22 -0.91 -0.37
CA PHE A 98 -9.29 -0.69 1.08
C PHE A 98 -7.98 -0.96 1.83
N ILE A 99 -7.08 -1.77 1.27
CA ILE A 99 -5.84 -2.17 1.94
C ILE A 99 -4.61 -1.65 1.19
N VAL A 100 -4.49 -2.01 -0.09
CA VAL A 100 -3.22 -1.84 -0.82
C VAL A 100 -3.05 -0.40 -1.28
N GLU A 101 -4.05 0.18 -1.95
CA GLU A 101 -3.98 1.54 -2.47
C GLU A 101 -3.77 2.59 -1.36
N PRO A 102 -4.49 2.56 -0.22
CA PRO A 102 -4.21 3.46 0.91
C PRO A 102 -2.80 3.30 1.49
N SER A 103 -2.29 2.06 1.54
CA SER A 103 -0.93 1.79 2.05
C SER A 103 0.15 2.37 1.13
N PHE A 104 0.00 2.16 -0.18
CA PHE A 104 0.93 2.67 -1.18
C PHE A 104 0.85 4.19 -1.34
N GLN A 105 -0.32 4.80 -1.08
CA GLN A 105 -0.45 6.25 -0.98
C GLN A 105 0.41 6.80 0.16
N VAL A 106 0.29 6.24 1.37
CA VAL A 106 1.09 6.66 2.53
C VAL A 106 2.58 6.37 2.32
N LEU A 107 2.93 5.26 1.68
CA LEU A 107 4.31 4.95 1.30
C LEU A 107 4.90 6.02 0.38
N GLY A 108 4.16 6.41 -0.67
CA GLY A 108 4.58 7.47 -1.59
C GLY A 108 4.79 8.80 -0.87
N ASP A 109 3.84 9.19 -0.03
CA ASP A 109 3.89 10.44 0.75
C ASP A 109 5.08 10.44 1.72
N MET A 110 5.36 9.30 2.35
CA MET A 110 6.52 9.11 3.23
C MET A 110 7.84 9.25 2.48
N ILE A 111 7.98 8.61 1.31
CA ILE A 111 9.20 8.67 0.49
C ILE A 111 9.43 10.11 0.03
N GLU A 112 8.38 10.79 -0.43
CA GLU A 112 8.42 12.19 -0.84
C GLU A 112 8.89 13.10 0.31
N ARG A 113 8.39 12.86 1.52
CA ARG A 113 8.79 13.61 2.72
C ARG A 113 10.24 13.35 3.16
N ILE A 114 10.78 12.17 2.88
CA ILE A 114 12.17 11.80 3.20
C ILE A 114 13.15 12.35 2.17
N VAL A 115 12.78 12.31 0.88
CA VAL A 115 13.66 12.68 -0.24
C VAL A 115 13.63 14.18 -0.53
N THR A 116 12.52 14.87 -0.25
CA THR A 116 12.42 16.31 -0.46
C THR A 116 13.23 17.07 0.61
N PRO A 117 14.26 17.84 0.25
CA PRO A 117 15.01 18.67 1.17
C PRO A 117 14.07 19.69 1.80
N LYS A 118 14.10 19.80 3.13
CA LYS A 118 13.45 20.92 3.82
C LYS A 118 14.10 22.20 3.29
N SER A 119 13.31 23.14 2.77
CA SER A 119 13.78 24.52 2.59
C SER A 119 14.31 25.01 3.94
N PRO A 120 15.43 25.76 4.00
CA PRO A 120 15.89 26.33 5.26
C PRO A 120 14.75 27.16 5.86
N THR A 121 14.30 26.73 7.04
CA THR A 121 13.36 27.48 7.87
C THR A 121 14.01 28.81 8.24
N SER A 122 13.21 29.87 8.26
CA SER A 122 13.62 31.27 8.46
C SER A 122 14.28 31.60 9.81
N ASP A 123 14.62 30.60 10.62
CA ASP A 123 15.11 30.77 11.99
C ASP A 123 16.65 30.71 12.11
N GLU A 124 17.38 30.51 11.01
CA GLU A 124 18.86 30.57 10.98
C GLU A 124 19.41 31.90 10.42
N LYS A 125 18.61 32.96 10.35
CA LYS A 125 19.07 34.29 9.89
C LYS A 125 19.38 35.27 11.03
N GLU A 126 20.17 34.86 12.01
CA GLU A 126 20.93 35.84 12.81
C GLU A 126 22.36 35.35 13.03
N GLY A 127 23.25 35.83 12.16
CA GLY A 127 24.70 35.78 12.41
C GLY A 127 25.50 35.02 11.38
N GLU A 128 25.58 35.50 10.14
CA GLU A 128 26.88 35.61 9.46
C GLU A 128 26.80 36.50 8.22
N ALA A 129 27.78 37.38 8.10
CA ALA A 129 27.80 38.50 7.18
C ALA A 129 28.14 38.08 5.74
N LYS A 130 27.44 38.72 4.79
CA LYS A 130 27.83 39.01 3.40
C LYS A 130 28.80 38.00 2.73
N ARG A 131 28.24 36.97 2.10
CA ARG A 131 28.87 36.35 0.92
C ARG A 131 27.88 36.40 -0.24
N PHE A 132 28.35 36.91 -1.38
CA PHE A 132 27.63 36.94 -2.65
C PHE A 132 27.16 35.51 -3.00
N GLU A 133 25.88 35.21 -2.81
CA GLU A 133 25.28 33.98 -3.31
C GLU A 133 24.73 34.21 -4.71
N LYS A 134 25.20 33.39 -5.65
CA LYS A 134 24.62 33.28 -7.00
C LYS A 134 23.13 32.91 -6.90
N PRO A 135 22.29 33.28 -7.88
CA PRO A 135 20.90 32.85 -7.91
C PRO A 135 20.83 31.33 -7.78
N SER A 136 20.23 30.88 -6.67
CA SER A 136 19.92 29.47 -6.40
C SER A 136 19.15 28.90 -7.58
N GLU A 137 19.79 28.01 -8.34
CA GLU A 137 19.10 27.13 -9.28
C GLU A 137 18.05 26.37 -8.47
N LYS A 138 16.77 26.64 -8.74
CA LYS A 138 15.68 25.79 -8.28
C LYS A 138 15.99 24.39 -8.80
N ARG A 139 16.50 23.52 -7.93
CA ARG A 139 16.56 22.10 -8.22
C ARG A 139 15.12 21.66 -8.38
N ASP A 140 14.69 21.47 -9.62
CA ASP A 140 13.44 20.80 -9.96
C ASP A 140 13.57 19.36 -9.46
N ILE A 141 13.20 19.11 -8.21
CA ILE A 141 13.17 17.76 -7.67
C ILE A 141 11.95 17.10 -8.33
N PRO A 142 12.13 16.05 -9.13
CA PRO A 142 11.00 15.37 -9.75
C PRO A 142 10.09 14.83 -8.64
N ALA A 143 8.78 15.02 -8.79
CA ALA A 143 7.79 14.36 -7.94
C ALA A 143 8.11 12.86 -7.86
N VAL A 144 8.04 12.28 -6.66
CA VAL A 144 8.34 10.85 -6.46
C VAL A 144 7.44 10.02 -7.36
N SER A 145 8.04 9.25 -8.27
CA SER A 145 7.31 8.41 -9.21
C SER A 145 6.47 7.37 -8.47
N ARG A 146 5.20 7.21 -8.87
CA ARG A 146 4.23 6.26 -8.28
C ARG A 146 3.76 5.23 -9.33
N PRO A 147 4.64 4.32 -9.80
CA PRO A 147 4.33 3.42 -10.91
C PRO A 147 3.21 2.41 -10.60
N TRP A 148 2.95 2.15 -9.31
CA TRP A 148 1.89 1.23 -8.87
C TRP A 148 0.48 1.70 -9.21
N LEU A 149 0.24 2.99 -9.41
CA LEU A 149 -1.10 3.52 -9.73
C LEU A 149 -1.64 2.95 -11.05
N ALA A 150 -0.77 2.81 -12.05
CA ALA A 150 -1.13 2.19 -13.32
C ALA A 150 -1.48 0.71 -13.12
N CYS A 151 -0.68 -0.02 -12.34
CA CYS A 151 -0.95 -1.42 -12.03
C CYS A 151 -2.27 -1.62 -11.28
N PHE A 152 -2.59 -0.77 -10.29
CA PHE A 152 -3.87 -0.86 -9.57
C PHE A 152 -5.06 -0.66 -10.51
N LYS A 153 -4.98 0.31 -11.41
CA LYS A 153 -6.02 0.54 -12.42
C LYS A 153 -6.18 -0.68 -13.33
N GLU A 154 -5.10 -1.12 -13.96
CA GLU A 154 -5.11 -2.27 -14.88
C GLU A 154 -5.63 -3.55 -14.21
N ASN A 155 -5.17 -3.82 -12.98
CA ASN A 155 -5.59 -5.02 -12.24
C ASN A 155 -7.05 -4.96 -11.80
N LYS A 156 -7.55 -3.78 -11.39
CA LYS A 156 -8.99 -3.62 -11.09
C LYS A 156 -9.86 -3.81 -12.34
N GLU A 157 -9.44 -3.29 -13.48
CA GLU A 157 -10.12 -3.48 -14.76
C GLU A 157 -10.16 -4.96 -15.16
N ALA A 158 -9.03 -5.66 -15.03
CA ALA A 158 -8.94 -7.10 -15.32
C ALA A 158 -9.84 -7.93 -14.40
N TRP A 159 -9.85 -7.66 -13.08
CA TRP A 159 -10.79 -8.33 -12.18
C TRP A 159 -12.25 -8.02 -12.48
N THR A 160 -12.55 -6.77 -12.85
CA THR A 160 -13.91 -6.38 -13.24
C THR A 160 -14.37 -7.15 -14.48
N ALA A 161 -13.49 -7.34 -15.47
CA ALA A 161 -13.79 -8.12 -16.67
C ALA A 161 -14.01 -9.62 -16.39
N LEU A 162 -13.41 -10.14 -15.30
CA LEU A 162 -13.58 -11.52 -14.85
C LEU A 162 -14.76 -11.70 -13.88
N ALA A 163 -15.32 -10.62 -13.34
CA ALA A 163 -16.49 -10.71 -12.48
C ALA A 163 -17.68 -11.19 -13.32
N PRO A 164 -18.41 -12.23 -12.87
CA PRO A 164 -19.62 -12.66 -13.59
C PRO A 164 -20.57 -11.48 -13.67
N ASP A 165 -21.10 -11.19 -14.88
CA ASP A 165 -22.09 -10.13 -15.12
C ASP A 165 -23.10 -10.13 -13.98
N SER A 166 -23.02 -9.10 -13.13
CA SER A 166 -24.05 -8.85 -12.14
C SER A 166 -25.31 -8.56 -12.95
N LYS A 167 -26.16 -9.58 -13.12
CA LYS A 167 -27.48 -9.43 -13.74
C LYS A 167 -28.12 -8.17 -13.17
N PRO A 168 -28.72 -7.31 -14.01
CA PRO A 168 -29.39 -6.12 -13.53
C PRO A 168 -30.43 -6.55 -12.49
N LYS A 169 -30.38 -5.92 -11.31
CA LYS A 169 -31.44 -6.05 -10.30
C LYS A 169 -32.74 -5.57 -10.96
N THR A 170 -33.60 -6.52 -11.32
CA THR A 170 -35.01 -6.28 -11.66
C THR A 170 -35.77 -5.79 -10.45
#